data_AF-A0AAV9F5F7-F1
#
_entry.id   AF-A0AAV9F5F7-F1
#
_cell.length_a   1.000
_cell.length_b   1.000
_cell.length_c   1.000
_cell.angle_alpha   90.00
_cell.angle_beta   90.00
_cell.angle_gamma   90.00
#
_symmetry.space_group_name_H-M   'P 1'
#
loop_
_entity.id
_entity.type
_entity.pdbx_description
1 polymer ?
#
loop_
_entity_poly.entity_id
_entity_poly.type
_entity_poly.pdbx_seq_one_letter_code
_entity_poly.pdbx_strand_id
1 'polypeptide(L)'
;MASFNSPSSDSAFDAVLLQNLMGRLHLRPPYLNTNSYLGESLRDFLLFDDDGTLSETETSYIDSEESKVEKEIIRFIHGGDVGTLKPNSGQSVAIGEHHMCVGFHDDSDSDYRVWEWHGHIMVYDEENGYSPEYVYGNYFERVPEKGKD
;
A
#
# COMPACT_ATOMS: atom_id res chain seq x y z
N MET A 1 43.19 15.64 -14.91
CA MET A 1 42.60 14.29 -14.80
C MET A 1 41.11 14.48 -14.74
N ALA A 2 40.36 14.04 -15.76
CA ALA A 2 38.91 14.13 -15.77
C ALA A 2 38.36 12.84 -15.12
N SER A 3 37.66 12.97 -14.00
CA SER A 3 36.93 11.86 -13.38
C SER A 3 35.68 11.59 -14.20
N PHE A 4 35.55 10.37 -14.68
CA PHE A 4 34.31 9.85 -15.23
C PHE A 4 33.36 9.53 -14.07
N ASN A 5 32.30 10.33 -13.93
CA ASN A 5 31.20 10.01 -13.02
C ASN A 5 30.31 8.98 -13.73
N SER A 6 30.35 7.72 -13.30
CA SER A 6 29.38 6.72 -13.76
C SER A 6 27.99 7.09 -13.25
N PRO A 7 26.95 7.21 -14.09
CA PRO A 7 25.59 7.33 -13.60
C PRO A 7 25.20 6.01 -12.91
N SER A 8 24.69 6.11 -11.68
CA SER A 8 24.01 5.01 -11.01
C SER A 8 22.86 4.52 -11.91
N SER A 9 22.71 3.20 -12.03
CA SER A 9 21.75 2.53 -12.91
C SER A 9 20.29 2.90 -12.65
N ASP A 10 19.98 3.46 -11.48
CA ASP A 10 18.63 3.88 -11.11
C ASP A 10 18.18 5.13 -11.88
N SER A 11 19.11 6.05 -12.14
CA SER A 11 18.84 7.30 -12.87
C SER A 11 18.38 7.08 -14.32
N ALA A 12 18.80 5.96 -14.93
CA ALA A 12 18.45 5.61 -16.30
C ALA A 12 17.02 5.04 -16.40
N PHE A 13 16.60 4.25 -15.40
CA PHE A 13 15.23 3.73 -15.32
C PHE A 13 14.23 4.85 -15.05
N ASP A 14 14.56 5.76 -14.13
CA ASP A 14 13.74 6.94 -13.84
C ASP A 14 13.57 7.83 -15.07
N ALA A 15 14.62 8.02 -15.87
CA ALA A 15 14.54 8.81 -17.08
C ALA A 15 13.55 8.23 -18.11
N VAL A 16 13.48 6.90 -18.23
CA VAL A 16 12.55 6.22 -19.14
C VAL A 16 11.13 6.26 -18.60
N LEU A 17 10.94 6.05 -17.30
CA LEU A 17 9.63 6.13 -16.65
C LEU A 17 9.04 7.55 -16.76
N LEU A 18 9.86 8.56 -16.49
CA LEU A 18 9.49 9.97 -16.59
C LEU A 18 9.11 10.34 -18.03
N GLN A 19 9.88 9.90 -19.02
CA GLN A 19 9.55 10.10 -20.44
C GLN A 19 8.22 9.47 -20.82
N ASN A 20 7.94 8.27 -20.30
CA ASN A 20 6.69 7.56 -20.58
C ASN A 20 5.50 8.27 -19.93
N LEU A 21 5.66 8.74 -18.69
CA LEU A 21 4.65 9.52 -17.97
C LEU A 21 4.35 10.85 -18.66
N MET A 22 5.37 11.61 -19.03
CA MET A 22 5.23 12.85 -19.80
C MET A 22 4.53 12.60 -21.16
N GLY A 23 4.83 11.46 -21.79
CA GLY A 23 4.18 11.02 -23.03
C GLY A 23 2.69 10.72 -22.86
N ARG A 24 2.31 10.06 -21.76
CA ARG A 24 0.91 9.74 -21.41
C ARG A 24 0.08 10.97 -21.04
N LEU A 25 0.70 11.94 -20.38
CA LEU A 25 0.07 13.22 -20.04
C LEU A 25 -0.15 14.12 -21.27
N HIS A 26 0.18 13.66 -22.49
CA HIS A 26 0.19 14.45 -23.73
C HIS A 26 0.97 15.76 -23.59
N LEU A 27 1.94 15.83 -22.67
CA LEU A 27 2.85 16.97 -22.51
C LEU A 27 3.90 16.90 -23.62
N ARG A 28 3.46 17.12 -24.85
CA ARG A 28 4.31 17.18 -26.03
C ARG A 28 4.29 18.60 -26.59
N PRO A 29 5.29 19.45 -26.28
CA PRO A 29 5.56 20.62 -27.09
C PRO A 29 6.93 20.51 -27.79
N PRO A 30 7.10 21.09 -29.00
CA PRO A 30 8.32 20.98 -29.80
C PRO A 30 9.52 21.79 -29.26
N TYR A 31 9.50 22.25 -28.01
CA TYR A 31 10.47 23.25 -27.51
C TYR A 31 10.94 23.03 -26.06
N LEU A 32 10.73 21.84 -25.49
CA LEU A 32 11.18 21.48 -24.13
C LEU A 32 12.70 21.22 -24.01
N ASN A 33 13.52 21.81 -24.88
CA ASN A 33 14.99 21.80 -24.73
C ASN A 33 15.53 23.07 -24.04
N THR A 34 14.65 23.90 -23.46
CA THR A 34 15.05 25.20 -22.87
C THR A 34 14.60 25.44 -21.43
N ASN A 35 13.75 24.59 -20.84
CA ASN A 35 13.26 24.81 -19.47
C ASN A 35 13.67 23.65 -18.55
N SER A 36 14.96 23.62 -18.17
CA SER A 36 15.47 22.78 -17.08
C SER A 36 14.67 22.97 -15.78
N TYR A 37 14.04 24.13 -15.59
CA TYR A 37 13.19 24.47 -14.45
C TYR A 37 11.92 23.61 -14.32
N LEU A 38 11.32 23.20 -15.45
CA LEU A 38 10.12 22.35 -15.41
C LEU A 38 10.46 20.89 -15.13
N GLY A 39 11.63 20.43 -15.59
CA GLY A 39 12.14 19.10 -15.27
C GLY A 39 12.56 18.98 -13.81
N GLU A 40 13.19 20.01 -13.26
CA GLU A 40 13.49 20.07 -11.83
C GLU A 40 12.21 20.16 -10.99
N SER A 41 11.27 21.04 -11.31
CA SER A 41 10.00 21.14 -10.56
C SER A 41 9.17 19.84 -10.59
N LEU A 42 9.23 19.05 -11.65
CA LEU A 42 8.53 17.74 -11.71
C LEU A 42 9.27 16.66 -10.93
N ARG A 43 10.62 16.68 -10.93
CA ARG A 43 11.41 15.82 -10.05
C ARG A 43 11.19 16.18 -8.58
N ASP A 44 11.20 17.48 -8.27
CA ASP A 44 10.86 18.01 -6.95
C ASP A 44 9.44 17.56 -6.58
N PHE A 45 8.44 17.69 -7.46
CA PHE A 45 7.08 17.23 -7.20
C PHE A 45 6.99 15.71 -6.93
N LEU A 46 7.77 14.90 -7.65
CA LEU A 46 7.87 13.45 -7.40
C LEU A 46 8.68 13.10 -6.14
N LEU A 47 9.58 13.99 -5.70
CA LEU A 47 10.30 13.92 -4.43
C LEU A 47 9.52 14.58 -3.28
N PHE A 48 8.44 15.30 -3.57
CA PHE A 48 7.59 16.02 -2.62
C PHE A 48 6.31 15.26 -2.25
N ASP A 49 6.03 14.13 -2.89
CA ASP A 49 5.18 13.11 -2.28
C ASP A 49 6.06 12.23 -1.36
N ASP A 50 6.41 12.82 -0.22
CA ASP A 50 6.39 12.25 1.13
C ASP A 50 7.58 12.72 1.99
N ASP A 51 7.30 13.62 2.93
CA ASP A 51 8.11 13.95 4.11
C ASP A 51 8.12 12.76 5.12
N GLY A 52 8.24 11.56 4.57
CA GLY A 52 7.97 10.28 5.19
C GLY A 52 8.58 9.14 4.38
N THR A 53 9.73 9.37 3.72
CA THR A 53 10.51 8.25 3.18
C THR A 53 10.92 7.35 4.33
N LEU A 54 10.05 6.40 4.66
CA LEU A 54 10.27 5.37 5.65
C LEU A 54 11.58 4.70 5.27
N SER A 55 12.50 4.66 6.22
CA SER A 55 13.75 3.94 6.01
C SER A 55 13.43 2.51 5.56
N GLU A 56 14.31 1.86 4.80
CA GLU A 56 14.10 0.46 4.39
C GLU A 56 13.79 -0.47 5.59
N THR A 57 14.24 -0.07 6.78
CA THR A 57 13.96 -0.76 8.05
C THR A 57 12.50 -0.58 8.48
N GLU A 58 11.96 0.63 8.42
CA GLU A 58 10.56 0.93 8.77
C GLU A 58 9.58 0.29 7.80
N THR A 59 9.85 0.33 6.49
CA THR A 59 9.04 -0.37 5.49
C THR A 59 9.00 -1.87 5.77
N SER A 60 10.15 -2.47 6.06
CA SER A 60 10.21 -3.91 6.40
C SER A 60 9.48 -4.26 7.70
N TYR A 61 9.42 -3.32 8.65
CA TYR A 61 8.68 -3.49 9.89
C TYR A 61 7.18 -3.47 9.63
N ILE A 62 6.70 -2.50 8.83
CA ILE A 62 5.29 -2.39 8.45
C ILE A 62 4.83 -3.65 7.71
N ASP A 63 5.60 -4.13 6.74
CA ASP A 63 5.31 -5.39 6.03
C ASP A 63 5.16 -6.57 7.00
N SER A 64 5.98 -6.58 8.06
CA SER A 64 5.96 -7.64 9.07
C SER A 64 4.74 -7.55 9.98
N GLU A 65 4.32 -6.34 10.38
CA GLU A 65 3.12 -6.12 11.19
C GLU A 65 1.85 -6.35 10.35
N GLU A 66 1.82 -5.91 9.10
CA GLU A 66 0.73 -6.18 8.16
C GLU A 66 0.54 -7.68 7.97
N SER A 67 1.64 -8.41 7.77
CA SER A 67 1.62 -9.87 7.68
C SER A 67 1.09 -10.54 8.95
N LYS A 68 1.29 -9.95 10.14
CA LYS A 68 0.74 -10.49 11.40
C LYS A 68 -0.75 -10.23 11.49
N VAL A 69 -1.20 -9.02 11.14
CA VAL A 69 -2.62 -8.65 11.08
C VAL A 69 -3.36 -9.58 10.13
N GLU A 70 -2.86 -9.75 8.90
CA GLU A 70 -3.46 -10.62 7.90
C GLU A 70 -3.61 -12.05 8.42
N LYS A 71 -2.53 -12.63 8.96
CA LYS A 71 -2.55 -13.99 9.51
C LYS A 71 -3.56 -14.14 10.64
N GLU A 72 -3.70 -13.13 11.48
CA GLU A 72 -4.65 -13.16 12.59
C GLU A 72 -6.10 -13.04 12.12
N ILE A 73 -6.41 -12.14 11.18
CA ILE A 73 -7.72 -12.02 10.54
C ILE A 73 -8.10 -13.35 9.87
N ILE A 74 -7.22 -13.90 9.05
CA ILE A 74 -7.43 -15.17 8.36
C ILE A 74 -7.66 -16.30 9.38
N ARG A 75 -6.90 -16.32 10.49
CA ARG A 75 -7.11 -17.28 11.58
C ARG A 75 -8.50 -17.17 12.19
N PHE A 76 -9.03 -15.97 12.42
CA PHE A 76 -10.40 -15.77 12.92
C PHE A 76 -11.46 -16.25 11.92
N ILE A 77 -11.26 -15.98 10.63
CA ILE A 77 -12.15 -16.44 9.55
C ILE A 77 -12.22 -17.97 9.53
N HIS A 78 -11.07 -18.65 9.40
CA HIS A 78 -11.02 -20.11 9.38
C HIS A 78 -11.42 -20.76 10.71
N GLY A 79 -11.20 -20.07 11.83
CA GLY A 79 -11.58 -20.53 13.16
C GLY A 79 -13.08 -20.44 13.44
N GLY A 80 -13.85 -19.74 12.59
CA GLY A 80 -15.28 -19.51 12.78
C GLY A 80 -15.62 -18.50 13.88
N ASP A 81 -14.62 -17.85 14.48
CA ASP A 81 -14.81 -16.78 15.48
C ASP A 81 -14.86 -15.39 14.82
N VAL A 82 -15.62 -15.30 13.73
CA VAL A 82 -15.82 -14.06 12.97
C VAL A 82 -16.57 -12.99 13.76
N GLY A 83 -17.24 -13.35 14.86
CA GLY A 83 -17.92 -12.41 15.75
C GLY A 83 -16.97 -11.42 16.42
N THR A 84 -15.74 -11.85 16.71
CA THR A 84 -14.69 -11.01 17.30
C THR A 84 -14.25 -9.89 16.34
N LEU A 85 -14.27 -10.16 15.03
CA LEU A 85 -13.91 -9.18 13.99
C LEU A 85 -15.01 -8.13 13.75
N LYS A 86 -16.23 -8.34 14.27
CA LYS A 86 -17.41 -7.49 14.06
C LYS A 86 -17.56 -7.01 12.60
N PRO A 87 -17.57 -7.93 11.62
CA PRO A 87 -17.57 -7.55 10.21
C PRO A 87 -18.81 -6.72 9.86
N ASN A 88 -18.63 -5.77 8.94
CA ASN A 88 -19.70 -4.88 8.43
C ASN A 88 -20.36 -4.00 9.51
N SER A 89 -19.79 -3.89 10.70
CA SER A 89 -20.31 -3.05 11.78
C SER A 89 -19.89 -1.57 11.67
N GLY A 90 -18.87 -1.29 10.84
CA GLY A 90 -18.20 0.00 10.80
C GLY A 90 -17.38 0.33 12.06
N GLN A 91 -17.25 -0.62 12.99
CA GLN A 91 -16.43 -0.47 14.19
C GLN A 91 -15.01 -0.98 13.93
N SER A 92 -14.03 -0.25 14.44
CA SER A 92 -12.65 -0.71 14.51
C SER A 92 -12.51 -1.69 15.68
N VAL A 93 -11.85 -2.82 15.43
CA VAL A 93 -11.49 -3.84 16.41
C VAL A 93 -9.98 -3.90 16.57
N ALA A 94 -9.52 -4.23 17.77
CA ALA A 94 -8.10 -4.43 18.04
C ALA A 94 -7.65 -5.81 17.54
N ILE A 95 -6.61 -5.83 16.71
CA ILE A 95 -5.93 -7.03 16.21
C ILE A 95 -4.46 -6.86 16.60
N GLY A 96 -4.03 -7.58 17.63
CA GLY A 96 -2.77 -7.28 18.31
C GLY A 96 -2.77 -5.86 18.88
N GLU A 97 -1.83 -5.03 18.41
CA GLU A 97 -1.68 -3.62 18.78
C GLU A 97 -2.25 -2.66 17.71
N HIS A 98 -2.98 -3.20 16.73
CA HIS A 98 -3.46 -2.47 15.56
C HIS A 98 -4.97 -2.41 15.52
N HIS A 99 -5.51 -1.40 14.84
CA HIS A 99 -6.94 -1.09 14.87
C HIS A 99 -7.50 -1.21 13.45
N MET A 100 -8.35 -2.22 13.23
CA MET A 100 -8.84 -2.60 11.90
C MET A 100 -10.36 -2.60 11.86
N CYS A 101 -10.95 -2.07 10.79
CA CYS A 101 -12.32 -2.31 10.41
C CYS A 101 -12.36 -3.47 9.42
N VAL A 102 -13.25 -4.43 9.65
CA VAL A 102 -13.39 -5.61 8.78
C VAL A 102 -14.76 -5.57 8.11
N GLY A 103 -14.79 -5.91 6.83
CA GLY A 103 -15.99 -6.13 6.04
C GLY A 103 -15.94 -7.45 5.29
N PHE A 104 -17.10 -7.94 4.89
CA PHE A 104 -17.18 -8.99 3.88
C PHE A 104 -18.41 -8.81 3.00
N HIS A 105 -18.33 -9.31 1.79
CA HIS A 105 -19.47 -9.51 0.93
C HIS A 105 -19.40 -10.88 0.25
N ASP A 106 -20.57 -11.51 0.11
CA ASP A 106 -20.70 -12.72 -0.71
C ASP A 106 -20.85 -12.29 -2.16
N ASP A 107 -20.05 -12.85 -3.06
CA ASP A 107 -20.20 -12.63 -4.49
C ASP A 107 -21.22 -13.63 -5.03
N SER A 108 -22.39 -13.17 -5.49
CA SER A 108 -23.48 -14.04 -5.94
C SER A 108 -23.14 -14.85 -7.19
N ASP A 109 -22.14 -14.41 -7.94
CA ASP A 109 -21.72 -15.03 -9.20
C ASP A 109 -20.48 -15.92 -9.03
N SER A 110 -19.95 -16.08 -7.79
CA SER A 110 -18.80 -16.93 -7.51
C SER A 110 -18.92 -17.72 -6.20
N ASP A 111 -18.11 -18.78 -6.07
CA ASP A 111 -18.04 -19.59 -4.84
C ASP A 111 -17.18 -18.93 -3.76
N TYR A 112 -17.08 -17.60 -3.76
CA TYR A 112 -16.18 -16.85 -2.89
C TYR A 112 -16.92 -15.81 -2.06
N ARG A 113 -16.50 -15.73 -0.80
CA ARG A 113 -16.70 -14.58 0.06
C ARG A 113 -15.42 -13.76 0.06
N VAL A 114 -15.57 -12.47 -0.25
CA VAL A 114 -14.46 -11.53 -0.17
C VAL A 114 -14.49 -10.89 1.20
N TRP A 115 -13.38 -11.00 1.92
CA TRP A 115 -13.11 -10.29 3.15
C TRP A 115 -12.20 -9.11 2.83
N GLU A 116 -12.50 -7.96 3.42
CA GLU A 116 -11.73 -6.73 3.24
C GLU A 116 -11.49 -6.12 4.62
N TRP A 117 -10.34 -5.52 4.81
CA TRP A 117 -10.04 -4.77 6.02
C TRP A 117 -9.24 -3.53 5.72
N HIS A 118 -9.45 -2.52 6.54
CA HIS A 118 -8.68 -1.29 6.51
C HIS A 118 -8.52 -0.74 7.91
N GLY A 119 -7.44 0.00 8.14
CA GLY A 119 -7.19 0.55 9.47
C GLY A 119 -5.80 1.11 9.59
N HIS A 120 -5.30 1.14 10.82
CA HIS A 120 -3.98 1.66 11.10
C HIS A 120 -3.12 0.66 11.87
N ILE A 121 -1.88 0.51 11.38
CA ILE A 121 -0.78 -0.12 12.11
C ILE A 121 -0.05 0.98 12.86
N MET A 122 0.29 0.72 14.12
CA MET A 122 1.05 1.66 14.92
C MET A 122 2.53 1.37 14.74
N VAL A 123 3.26 2.30 14.12
CA VAL A 123 4.71 2.21 13.92
C VAL A 123 5.36 3.05 15.01
N TYR A 124 6.45 2.56 15.59
CA TYR A 124 7.24 3.30 16.57
C TYR A 124 8.54 3.76 15.93
N ASP A 125 8.80 5.06 16.00
CA ASP A 125 10.08 5.67 15.68
C ASP A 125 10.66 6.41 16.90
N GLU A 126 11.99 6.49 16.99
CA GLU A 126 12.71 7.13 18.09
C GLU A 126 12.58 8.67 18.08
N GLU A 127 12.38 9.29 16.91
CA GLU A 127 12.24 10.75 16.78
C GLU A 127 10.78 11.19 17.00
N ASN A 128 9.84 10.51 16.35
CA ASN A 128 8.44 10.93 16.31
C ASN A 128 7.52 10.14 17.25
N GLY A 129 7.99 9.03 17.84
CA GLY A 129 7.18 8.16 18.69
C GLY A 129 6.23 7.27 17.88
N TYR A 130 5.03 7.00 18.41
CA TYR A 130 4.05 6.16 17.73
C TYR A 130 3.28 6.95 16.66
N SER A 131 3.44 6.56 15.39
CA SER A 131 2.69 7.08 14.24
C SER A 131 1.73 6.03 13.69
N PRO A 132 0.51 6.42 13.27
CA PRO A 132 -0.43 5.50 12.62
C PRO A 132 -0.17 5.43 11.11
N GLU A 133 0.11 4.24 10.60
CA GLU A 133 0.23 3.96 9.16
C GLU A 133 -1.03 3.30 8.63
N TYR A 134 -1.60 3.82 7.54
CA TYR A 134 -2.82 3.26 6.96
C TYR A 134 -2.54 2.00 6.16
N VAL A 135 -3.30 0.93 6.42
CA VAL A 135 -3.20 -0.32 5.66
C VAL A 135 -4.55 -0.77 5.12
N TYR A 136 -4.51 -1.46 3.99
CA TYR A 136 -5.66 -2.10 3.36
C TYR A 136 -5.28 -3.51 2.93
N GLY A 137 -6.16 -4.48 3.21
CA GLY A 137 -5.95 -5.85 2.75
C GLY A 137 -7.26 -6.57 2.45
N ASN A 138 -7.13 -7.71 1.76
CA ASN A 138 -8.27 -8.52 1.37
C ASN A 138 -7.93 -10.02 1.37
N TYR A 139 -8.95 -10.85 1.56
CA TYR A 139 -8.85 -12.31 1.56
C TYR A 139 -10.06 -12.96 0.87
N PHE A 140 -9.80 -13.93 0.00
CA PHE A 140 -10.85 -14.69 -0.69
C PHE A 140 -11.08 -16.02 0.03
N GLU A 141 -12.20 -16.12 0.74
CA GLU A 141 -12.66 -17.35 1.38
C GLU A 141 -13.51 -18.14 0.39
N ARG A 142 -13.15 -19.40 0.12
CA ARG A 142 -13.99 -20.28 -0.71
C ARG A 142 -15.15 -20.82 0.13
N VAL A 143 -16.37 -20.47 -0.25
CA VAL A 143 -17.59 -20.93 0.42
C VAL A 143 -18.17 -22.10 -0.38
N PRO A 144 -18.44 -23.27 0.23
CA PRO A 144 -19.08 -24.36 -0.49
C PRO A 144 -20.46 -23.94 -0.98
N GLU A 145 -20.79 -24.24 -2.25
CA GLU A 145 -22.12 -24.03 -2.80
C GLU A 145 -23.16 -24.60 -1.82
N LYS A 146 -24.16 -23.79 -1.45
CA LYS A 146 -25.32 -24.31 -0.71
C LYS A 146 -25.96 -25.36 -1.62
N GLY A 147 -25.80 -26.63 -1.26
CA GLY A 147 -26.49 -27.74 -1.89
C GLY A 147 -27.96 -27.36 -2.05
N LYS A 148 -28.41 -27.29 -3.31
CA LYS A 148 -29.84 -27.33 -3.62
C LYS A 148 -30.31 -28.74 -3.27
N ASP A 149 -30.69 -28.95 -2.02
CA ASP A 149 -31.50 -30.09 -1.60
C ASP A 149 -32.95 -29.92 -2.08
#